data_AF-A0A9X2ZNV3-F1
#
_entry.id   AF-A0A9X2ZNV3-F1
#
_cell.length_a   1.000
_cell.length_b   1.000
_cell.length_c   1.000
_cell.angle_alpha   90.00
_cell.angle_beta   90.00
_cell.angle_gamma   90.00
#
_symmetry.space_group_name_H-M   'P 1'
#
loop_
_entity.id
_entity.type
_entity.pdbx_description
1 polymer ?
#
loop_
_entity_poly.entity_id
_entity_poly.type
_entity_poly.pdbx_seq_one_letter_code
_entity_poly.pdbx_strand_id
1 'polypeptide(L)'
;MLYRLYSIEKEIIYTLTVFLILFNLVSLYFIIDLLSYDEIIDYLTDDEIKNDSRRILAYLLFVSGMSNLLFVTVSLISRLLSE
;
A
#
# COMPACT_ATOMS: atom_id res chain seq x y z
N MET A 1 33.59 -11.28 -12.09
CA MET A 1 33.07 -9.93 -11.79
C MET A 1 31.57 -9.86 -12.02
N LEU A 2 31.06 -10.24 -13.19
CA LEU A 2 29.64 -10.20 -13.56
C LEU A 2 28.71 -10.97 -12.59
N TYR A 3 29.08 -12.20 -12.23
CA TYR A 3 28.30 -13.05 -11.31
C TYR A 3 28.12 -12.42 -9.92
N ARG A 4 29.15 -11.74 -9.41
CA ARG A 4 29.11 -11.07 -8.11
C ARG A 4 28.17 -9.86 -8.13
N LEU A 5 28.15 -9.10 -9.23
CA LEU A 5 27.22 -7.99 -9.42
C LEU A 5 25.77 -8.49 -9.46
N TYR A 6 25.52 -9.59 -10.18
CA TYR A 6 24.19 -10.21 -10.27
C TYR A 6 23.67 -10.71 -8.91
N SER A 7 24.54 -11.31 -8.08
CA SER A 7 24.17 -11.73 -6.73
C SER A 7 23.81 -10.56 -5.82
N ILE A 8 24.58 -9.47 -5.88
CA ILE A 8 24.32 -8.25 -5.09
C ILE A 8 23.01 -7.61 -5.53
N GLU A 9 22.75 -7.54 -6.84
CA GLU A 9 21.50 -7.00 -7.38
C GLU A 9 20.28 -7.76 -6.85
N LYS A 10 20.34 -9.10 -6.82
CA LYS A 10 19.27 -9.92 -6.26
C LYS A 10 19.00 -9.62 -4.79
N GLU A 11 20.05 -9.58 -3.96
CA GLU A 11 19.91 -9.30 -2.53
C GLU A 11 19.30 -7.91 -2.27
N ILE A 12 19.71 -6.91 -3.04
CA ILE A 12 19.15 -5.56 -2.96
C ILE A 12 17.66 -5.59 -3.33
N ILE A 13 17.30 -6.25 -4.43
CA ILE A 13 15.90 -6.34 -4.86
C ILE A 13 15.05 -7.03 -3.79
N TYR A 14 15.51 -8.15 -3.23
CA TYR A 14 14.80 -8.85 -2.16
C TYR A 14 14.60 -7.96 -0.94
N THR A 15 15.67 -7.30 -0.49
CA THR A 15 15.63 -6.40 0.66
C THR A 15 14.63 -5.26 0.45
N LEU A 16 14.71 -4.57 -0.70
CA LEU A 16 13.79 -3.48 -1.03
C LEU A 16 12.34 -3.95 -1.18
N THR A 17 12.11 -5.15 -1.70
CA THR A 17 10.78 -5.73 -1.83
C THR A 17 10.14 -5.98 -0.46
N VAL A 18 10.91 -6.50 0.49
CA VAL A 18 10.45 -6.69 1.88
C VAL A 18 10.12 -5.34 2.53
N PHE A 19 10.98 -4.33 2.37
CA PHE A 19 10.69 -2.99 2.87
C PHE A 19 9.44 -2.39 2.23
N LEU A 20 9.23 -2.60 0.93
CA LEU A 20 8.04 -2.13 0.22
C LEU A 20 6.75 -2.76 0.76
N ILE A 21 6.78 -4.06 1.11
CA ILE A 21 5.66 -4.74 1.77
C ILE A 21 5.37 -4.11 3.13
N LEU A 22 6.41 -3.89 3.96
CA LEU A 22 6.25 -3.27 5.27
C LEU A 22 5.68 -1.85 5.18
N PHE A 23 6.17 -1.03 4.24
CA PHE A 23 5.62 0.30 4.02
C PHE A 23 4.17 0.27 3.53
N ASN A 24 3.79 -0.68 2.69
CA ASN A 24 2.39 -0.84 2.29
C ASN A 24 1.49 -1.21 3.48
N LEU A 25 1.95 -2.09 4.38
CA LEU A 25 1.21 -2.44 5.60
C LEU A 25 1.04 -1.25 6.53
N VAL A 26 2.11 -0.47 6.75
CA VAL A 26 2.06 0.76 7.56
C VAL A 26 1.12 1.79 6.93
N SER A 27 1.21 2.00 5.61
CA SER A 27 0.27 2.88 4.89
C SER A 27 -1.17 2.40 5.01
N LEU A 28 -1.44 1.11 4.86
CA LEU A 28 -2.79 0.55 5.02
C LEU A 28 -3.33 0.76 6.42
N TYR A 29 -2.50 0.59 7.46
CA TYR A 29 -2.87 0.89 8.83
C TYR A 29 -3.33 2.35 8.97
N PHE A 30 -2.56 3.31 8.45
CA PHE A 30 -2.97 4.72 8.47
C PHE A 30 -4.23 5.01 7.65
N ILE A 31 -4.43 4.34 6.51
CA ILE A 31 -5.64 4.52 5.69
C ILE A 31 -6.87 3.98 6.41
N ILE A 32 -6.75 2.82 7.08
CA ILE A 32 -7.83 2.25 7.88
C ILE A 32 -8.15 3.15 9.08
N ASP A 33 -7.10 3.64 9.77
CA ASP A 33 -7.25 4.60 10.86
C ASP A 33 -7.98 5.86 10.37
N LEU A 34 -7.55 6.43 9.24
CA LEU A 34 -8.20 7.57 8.59
C LEU A 34 -9.68 7.30 8.29
N LEU A 35 -10.00 6.14 7.70
CA LEU A 35 -11.38 5.74 7.40
C LEU A 35 -12.27 5.57 8.64
N SER A 36 -11.66 5.34 9.81
CA SER A 36 -12.37 5.15 11.08
C SER A 36 -12.73 6.45 11.81
N TYR A 37 -12.19 7.60 11.37
CA TYR A 37 -12.56 8.88 11.96
C TYR A 37 -14.01 9.23 11.59
N ASP A 38 -14.86 9.26 12.61
CA ASP A 38 -16.26 9.73 12.49
C ASP A 38 -16.34 11.16 11.95
N GLU A 39 -15.29 12.00 12.03
CA GLU A 39 -15.25 13.33 11.39
C GLU A 39 -15.28 13.30 9.85
N ILE A 40 -15.02 12.15 9.23
CA ILE A 40 -15.28 11.93 7.79
C ILE A 40 -16.78 11.69 7.55
N ILE A 41 -17.50 11.22 8.57
CA ILE A 41 -18.91 10.79 8.52
C ILE A 41 -19.85 11.90 9.05
N ASP A 42 -19.41 12.70 10.01
CA ASP A 42 -20.29 13.54 10.81
C ASP A 42 -19.92 15.04 10.72
N TYR A 43 -20.41 15.66 9.65
CA TYR A 43 -20.86 17.06 9.70
C TYR A 43 -22.32 17.07 9.22
N LEU A 44 -23.17 16.31 9.90
CA LEU A 44 -24.62 16.36 9.74
C LEU A 44 -25.18 17.38 10.74
N THR A 45 -25.03 18.67 10.43
CA THR A 45 -25.87 19.68 11.08
C THR A 45 -26.17 20.95 10.30
N ASP A 46 -25.82 21.08 9.01
CA ASP A 46 -26.51 22.02 8.10
C ASP A 46 -26.00 21.88 6.64
N ASP A 47 -26.88 21.40 5.77
CA ASP A 47 -27.12 21.72 4.35
C ASP A 47 -25.99 22.11 3.37
N GLU A 48 -24.75 21.61 3.48
CA GLU A 48 -23.77 21.74 2.38
C GLU A 48 -23.03 20.45 2.00
N ILE A 49 -23.38 19.97 0.80
CA ILE A 49 -22.73 18.92 0.02
C ILE A 49 -21.24 19.28 -0.19
N LYS A 50 -20.34 18.88 0.70
CA LYS A 50 -18.89 19.12 0.49
C LYS A 50 -17.93 18.04 0.98
N ASN A 51 -18.41 16.94 1.56
CA ASN A 51 -17.52 15.97 2.23
C ASN A 51 -17.35 14.59 1.55
N ASP A 52 -18.09 14.29 0.49
CA ASP A 52 -18.06 12.95 -0.15
C ASP A 52 -16.72 12.64 -0.87
N SER A 53 -16.05 13.68 -1.38
CA SER A 53 -14.79 13.54 -2.13
C SER A 53 -13.63 13.02 -1.27
N ARG A 54 -13.56 13.37 0.01
CA ARG A 54 -12.50 12.91 0.94
C ARG A 54 -12.62 11.41 1.23
N ARG A 55 -13.85 10.93 1.40
CA ARG A 55 -14.15 9.50 1.59
C ARG A 55 -13.81 8.69 0.34
N ILE A 56 -14.19 9.18 -0.84
CA ILE A 56 -13.85 8.53 -2.12
C ILE A 56 -12.32 8.42 -2.28
N LEU A 57 -11.58 9.48 -1.94
CA LEU A 57 -10.12 9.46 -1.96
C LEU A 57 -9.53 8.45 -0.97
N ALA A 58 -10.04 8.37 0.25
CA ALA A 58 -9.59 7.38 1.24
C ALA A 58 -9.84 5.94 0.76
N TYR A 59 -11.01 5.65 0.17
CA TYR A 59 -11.29 4.36 -0.44
C TYR A 59 -10.40 4.05 -1.65
N LEU A 60 -10.13 5.04 -2.51
CA LEU A 60 -9.20 4.87 -3.64
C LEU A 60 -7.79 4.55 -3.14
N LEU A 61 -7.32 5.24 -2.10
CA LEU A 61 -6.03 4.95 -1.46
C LEU A 61 -6.02 3.55 -0.85
N PHE A 62 -7.11 3.13 -0.21
CA PHE A 62 -7.24 1.79 0.36
C PHE A 62 -7.15 0.71 -0.72
N VAL A 63 -7.95 0.81 -1.78
CA VAL A 63 -7.93 -0.13 -2.90
C VAL A 63 -6.55 -0.14 -3.57
N SER A 64 -5.96 1.04 -3.80
CA SER A 64 -4.62 1.17 -4.37
C SER A 64 -3.55 0.50 -3.51
N GLY A 65 -3.58 0.72 -2.18
CA GLY A 65 -2.68 0.09 -1.23
C GLY A 65 -2.82 -1.43 -1.20
N MET A 66 -4.05 -1.94 -1.20
CA MET A 66 -4.34 -3.38 -1.26
C MET A 66 -3.86 -4.00 -2.57
N SER A 67 -4.12 -3.35 -3.72
CA SER A 67 -3.64 -3.80 -5.03
C SER A 67 -2.11 -3.80 -5.12
N ASN A 68 -1.46 -2.77 -4.57
CA ASN A 68 0.00 -2.68 -4.54
C ASN A 68 0.60 -3.78 -3.66
N LEU A 69 0.03 -4.02 -2.48
CA LEU A 69 0.45 -5.10 -1.58
C LEU A 69 0.31 -6.47 -2.25
N LEU A 70 -0.82 -6.73 -2.91
CA LEU A 70 -1.04 -7.96 -3.69
C LEU A 70 -0.01 -8.10 -4.81
N PHE A 71 0.20 -7.06 -5.62
CA PHE A 71 1.12 -7.10 -6.74
C PHE A 71 2.55 -7.39 -6.30
N VAL A 72 3.04 -6.71 -5.26
CA VAL A 72 4.40 -6.89 -4.74
C VAL A 72 4.56 -8.27 -4.11
N THR A 73 3.56 -8.75 -3.36
CA THR A 73 3.60 -10.08 -2.73
C THR A 73 3.60 -11.20 -3.77
N VAL A 74 2.73 -11.12 -4.78
CA VAL A 74 2.69 -12.08 -5.89
C VAL A 74 4.00 -12.05 -6.67
N SER A 75 4.57 -10.87 -6.93
CA SER A 75 5.85 -10.74 -7.62
C SER A 75 7.00 -11.38 -6.84
N LEU A 76 7.01 -11.22 -5.51
CA LEU A 76 7.99 -11.84 -4.62
C LEU A 76 7.86 -13.37 -4.64
N ILE A 77 6.64 -13.89 -4.45
CA ILE A 77 6.37 -15.33 -4.48
C ILE A 77 6.74 -15.92 -5.85
N SER A 78 6.36 -15.27 -6.94
CA SER A 78 6.69 -15.71 -8.29
C SER A 78 8.20 -15.81 -8.50
N ARG A 79 8.97 -14.85 -7.98
CA ARG A 79 10.44 -14.89 -8.04
C ARG A 79 11.00 -16.04 -7.21
N LEU A 80 10.53 -16.22 -5.97
CA LEU A 80 10.98 -17.31 -5.09
C LEU A 80 10.68 -18.70 -5.65
N LEU A 81 9.58 -18.86 -6.41
CA LEU A 81 9.21 -20.12 -7.05
C LEU A 81 9.91 -20.35 -8.40
N SER A 82 10.41 -19.28 -9.04
CA SER A 82 11.10 -19.36 -10.34
C SER A 82 12.63 -19.45 -10.21
N GLU A 83 13.15 -19.31 -8.99
CA GLU A 83 14.53 -19.62 -8.62
C GLU A 83 14.70 -21.10 -8.29
#